data_AF-A0A2S2PJL1-F1
#
_entry.id   AF-A0A2S2PJL1-F1
#
_cell.length_a   1.000
_cell.length_b   1.000
_cell.length_c   1.000
_cell.angle_alpha   90.00
_cell.angle_beta   90.00
_cell.angle_gamma   90.00
#
_symmetry.space_group_name_H-M   'P 1'
#
loop_
_entity.id
_entity.type
_entity.pdbx_description
1 polymer ?
#
loop_
_entity_poly.entity_id
_entity_poly.type
_entity_poly.pdbx_seq_one_letter_code
_entity_poly.pdbx_strand_id
1 'polypeptide(L)'
;NVKLKAMVLDYEEGFPKKVSNLLSNIFSEHQINMLLNPNKKVAKWSCDDIASAMTLRSISPKAYRYMHDKLKYPIPGNNTIFVLTINNIDRLEFNLKGLSTLRRWASSFSLEHFFHSQNVRHGHGYQR
;
A
#
# COMPACT_ATOMS: atom_id res chain seq x y z
N ASN A 1 14.53 32.72 24.66
CA ASN A 1 13.57 33.18 23.62
C ASN A 1 12.38 32.22 23.60
N VAL A 2 11.39 32.44 24.48
CA VAL A 2 10.25 31.52 24.70
C VAL A 2 9.16 31.69 23.64
N LYS A 3 9.00 32.92 23.12
CA LYS A 3 8.02 33.25 22.08
C LYS A 3 8.32 32.59 20.74
N LEU A 4 9.60 32.52 20.34
CA LEU A 4 10.01 31.77 19.15
C LEU A 4 9.73 30.28 19.28
N LYS A 5 9.98 29.67 20.46
CA LYS A 5 9.66 28.25 20.69
C LYS A 5 8.16 27.98 20.58
N ALA A 6 7.32 28.86 21.12
CA ALA A 6 5.86 28.72 21.03
C ALA A 6 5.33 28.86 19.59
N MET A 7 5.85 29.82 18.81
CA MET A 7 5.51 29.96 17.39
C MET A 7 5.94 28.76 16.55
N VAL A 8 7.12 28.21 16.82
CA VAL A 8 7.60 27.00 16.16
C VAL A 8 6.72 25.81 16.52
N LEU A 9 6.36 25.64 17.80
CA LEU A 9 5.48 24.55 18.23
C LEU A 9 4.08 24.62 17.60
N ASP A 10 3.48 25.81 17.53
CA ASP A 10 2.15 26.01 16.90
C ASP A 10 2.18 25.74 15.39
N TYR A 11 3.28 26.10 14.72
CA TYR A 11 3.51 25.76 13.32
C TYR A 11 3.68 24.25 13.12
N GLU A 12 4.47 23.59 13.97
CA GLU A 12 4.76 22.15 13.92
C GLU A 12 3.53 21.28 14.27
N GLU A 13 2.63 21.73 15.16
CA GLU A 13 1.40 20.99 15.49
C GLU A 13 0.24 21.31 14.53
N GLY A 14 0.16 22.54 14.02
CA GLY A 14 -0.89 22.97 13.11
C GLY A 14 -0.70 22.46 11.67
N PHE A 15 0.53 22.25 11.23
CA PHE A 15 0.84 21.80 9.88
C PHE A 15 0.36 20.37 9.57
N PRO A 16 0.65 19.34 10.39
CA PRO A 16 0.16 17.98 10.19
C PRO A 16 -1.36 17.90 10.05
N LYS A 17 -2.08 18.66 10.88
CA LYS A 17 -3.55 18.69 10.87
C LYS A 17 -4.11 19.29 9.59
N LYS A 18 -3.50 20.38 9.09
CA LYS A 18 -3.88 20.98 7.80
C LYS A 18 -3.64 20.03 6.62
N VAL A 19 -2.49 19.35 6.61
CA VAL A 19 -2.15 18.37 5.58
C VAL A 19 -3.13 17.19 5.60
N SER A 20 -3.44 16.67 6.80
CA SER A 20 -4.41 15.59 6.95
C SER A 20 -5.78 15.96 6.42
N ASN A 21 -6.27 17.17 6.71
CA ASN A 21 -7.56 17.64 6.22
C ASN A 21 -7.60 17.81 4.70
N LEU A 22 -6.48 18.18 4.07
CA LEU A 22 -6.39 18.36 2.63
C LEU A 22 -6.33 17.02 1.89
N LEU A 23 -5.61 16.04 2.46
CA LEU A 23 -5.31 14.77 1.81
C LEU A 23 -6.29 13.63 2.15
N SER A 24 -7.14 13.80 3.17
CA SER A 24 -8.09 12.78 3.67
C SER A 24 -9.07 12.27 2.62
N ASN A 25 -9.35 13.06 1.57
CA ASN A 25 -10.24 12.66 0.49
C ASN A 25 -9.59 11.70 -0.52
N ILE A 26 -8.25 11.61 -0.53
CA ILE A 26 -7.48 10.84 -1.52
C ILE A 26 -6.75 9.68 -0.84
N PHE A 27 -6.22 9.92 0.35
CA PHE A 27 -5.36 8.99 1.08
C PHE A 27 -6.00 8.59 2.40
N SER A 28 -5.77 7.35 2.80
CA SER A 28 -6.13 6.89 4.14
C SER A 28 -5.28 7.60 5.21
N GLU A 29 -5.77 7.65 6.44
CA GLU A 29 -5.03 8.23 7.56
C GLU A 29 -3.65 7.58 7.73
N HIS A 30 -3.54 6.28 7.46
CA HIS A 30 -2.27 5.55 7.47
C HIS A 30 -1.31 6.08 6.41
N GLN A 31 -1.78 6.29 5.18
CA GLN A 31 -0.98 6.82 4.09
C GLN A 31 -0.55 8.27 4.34
N ILE A 32 -1.43 9.10 4.89
CA ILE A 32 -1.12 10.48 5.27
C ILE A 32 -0.04 10.48 6.35
N ASN A 33 -0.15 9.61 7.35
CA ASN A 33 0.87 9.46 8.38
C ASN A 33 2.23 9.05 7.81
N MET A 34 2.27 8.23 6.75
CA MET A 34 3.52 7.91 6.04
C MET A 34 4.12 9.12 5.34
N LEU A 35 3.29 9.93 4.69
CA LEU A 35 3.73 11.15 4.01
C LEU A 35 4.30 12.17 5.02
N LEU A 36 3.67 12.29 6.18
CA LEU A 36 4.14 13.15 7.28
C LEU A 36 5.39 12.58 7.99
N ASN A 37 5.62 11.27 7.93
CA ASN A 37 6.72 10.59 8.60
C ASN A 37 7.52 9.70 7.62
N PRO A 38 8.25 10.27 6.66
CA PRO A 38 8.89 9.50 5.58
C PRO A 38 9.94 8.47 6.06
N ASN A 39 10.52 8.68 7.24
CA ASN A 39 11.51 7.78 7.83
C ASN A 39 10.88 6.60 8.60
N LYS A 40 9.57 6.65 8.91
CA LYS A 40 8.89 5.57 9.62
C LYS A 40 8.47 4.50 8.62
N LYS A 41 8.98 3.28 8.81
CA LYS A 41 8.50 2.12 8.07
C LYS A 41 7.10 1.74 8.54
N VAL A 42 6.25 1.34 7.60
CA VAL A 42 4.91 0.83 7.90
C VAL A 42 5.05 -0.49 8.66
N ALA A 43 4.60 -0.53 9.90
CA ALA A 43 4.58 -1.75 10.69
C ALA A 43 3.48 -2.71 10.21
N LYS A 44 2.31 -2.18 9.82
CA LYS A 44 1.16 -2.96 9.36
C LYS A 44 0.25 -2.12 8.46
N TRP A 45 -0.20 -2.71 7.35
CA TRP A 45 -1.21 -2.11 6.47
C TRP A 45 -2.63 -2.43 6.98
N SER A 46 -3.55 -1.49 6.83
CA SER A 46 -4.96 -1.73 7.13
C SER A 46 -5.60 -2.64 6.09
N CYS A 47 -6.70 -3.32 6.44
CA CYS A 47 -7.42 -4.15 5.49
C CYS A 47 -7.97 -3.33 4.31
N ASP A 48 -8.38 -2.08 4.54
CA ASP A 48 -8.86 -1.16 3.51
C ASP A 48 -7.76 -0.76 2.52
N ASP A 49 -6.55 -0.49 3.02
CA ASP A 49 -5.39 -0.19 2.17
C ASP A 49 -5.02 -1.41 1.31
N ILE A 50 -5.09 -2.62 1.89
CA ILE A 50 -4.84 -3.87 1.17
C ILE A 50 -5.90 -4.08 0.09
N ALA A 51 -7.19 -3.93 0.42
CA ALA A 51 -8.28 -4.10 -0.54
C ALA A 51 -8.20 -3.09 -1.69
N SER A 52 -7.91 -1.82 -1.38
CA SER A 52 -7.69 -0.76 -2.38
C SER A 52 -6.50 -1.07 -3.28
N ALA A 53 -5.39 -1.51 -2.70
CA ALA A 53 -4.19 -1.87 -3.44
C ALA A 53 -4.39 -3.10 -4.35
N MET A 54 -5.13 -4.10 -3.87
CA MET A 54 -5.52 -5.26 -4.67
C MET A 54 -6.41 -4.86 -5.84
N THR A 55 -7.38 -3.97 -5.62
CA THR A 55 -8.27 -3.44 -6.66
C THR A 55 -7.47 -2.69 -7.73
N LEU A 56 -6.56 -1.80 -7.31
CA LEU A 56 -5.70 -1.07 -8.26
C LEU A 56 -4.80 -2.02 -9.07
N ARG A 57 -4.22 -3.04 -8.40
CA ARG A 57 -3.38 -4.05 -9.05
C ARG A 57 -4.17 -4.93 -10.02
N SER A 58 -5.43 -5.24 -9.73
CA SER A 58 -6.28 -6.06 -10.61
C SER A 58 -6.67 -5.31 -11.89
N ILE A 59 -6.83 -3.99 -11.80
CA ILE A 59 -7.08 -3.13 -12.97
C ILE A 59 -5.84 -3.08 -13.87
N SER A 60 -4.66 -2.78 -13.31
CA SER A 60 -3.42 -2.74 -14.09
C SER A 60 -2.18 -3.00 -13.24
N PRO A 61 -1.57 -4.20 -13.35
CA PRO A 61 -0.31 -4.51 -12.65
C PRO A 61 0.85 -3.60 -13.07
N LYS A 62 0.84 -3.09 -14.31
CA LYS A 62 1.86 -2.16 -14.82
C LYS A 62 1.69 -0.78 -14.18
N ALA A 63 0.48 -0.24 -14.13
CA ALA A 63 0.20 1.05 -13.49
C ALA A 63 0.52 0.98 -11.99
N TYR A 64 0.14 -0.11 -11.33
CA TYR A 64 0.45 -0.35 -9.92
C TYR A 64 1.96 -0.26 -9.63
N ARG A 65 2.77 -0.99 -10.41
CA ARG A 65 4.25 -0.94 -10.29
C ARG A 65 4.80 0.46 -10.58
N TYR A 66 4.27 1.15 -11.58
CA TYR A 66 4.71 2.51 -11.89
C TYR A 66 4.43 3.48 -10.72
N MET A 67 3.23 3.41 -10.14
CA MET A 67 2.85 4.24 -9.00
C MET A 67 3.72 3.95 -7.77
N HIS A 68 3.98 2.67 -7.47
CA HIS A 68 4.82 2.28 -6.34
C HIS A 68 6.31 2.61 -6.57
N ASP A 69 6.88 2.12 -7.67
CA ASP A 69 8.34 2.13 -7.86
C ASP A 69 8.86 3.45 -8.39
N LYS A 70 8.11 4.12 -9.27
CA LYS A 70 8.53 5.37 -9.93
C LYS A 70 7.95 6.59 -9.24
N LEU A 71 6.65 6.60 -8.95
CA LEU A 71 5.98 7.75 -8.33
C LEU A 71 6.04 7.75 -6.80
N LYS A 72 6.49 6.65 -6.17
CA LYS A 72 6.61 6.51 -4.71
C LYS A 72 5.31 6.76 -3.95
N TYR A 73 4.17 6.37 -4.52
CA TYR A 73 2.89 6.44 -3.81
C TYR A 73 2.93 5.57 -2.54
N PRO A 74 2.27 5.99 -1.45
CA PRO A 74 2.20 5.23 -0.19
C PRO A 74 1.24 4.04 -0.32
N ILE A 75 1.60 3.06 -1.14
CA ILE A 75 0.83 1.83 -1.34
C ILE A 75 1.67 0.62 -0.92
N PRO A 76 1.05 -0.50 -0.51
CA PRO A 76 1.80 -1.69 -0.09
C PRO A 76 2.69 -2.24 -1.21
N GLY A 77 3.78 -2.92 -0.85
CA GLY A 77 4.58 -3.62 -1.84
C GLY A 77 3.83 -4.82 -2.43
N ASN A 78 4.21 -5.26 -3.65
CA ASN A 78 3.61 -6.45 -4.27
C ASN A 78 3.69 -7.70 -3.37
N ASN A 79 4.85 -7.93 -2.74
CA ASN A 79 5.04 -9.05 -1.80
C ASN A 79 4.18 -8.87 -0.55
N THR A 80 4.02 -7.63 -0.07
CA THR A 80 3.20 -7.31 1.10
C THR A 80 1.73 -7.60 0.86
N ILE A 81 1.19 -7.23 -0.32
CA ILE A 81 -0.19 -7.59 -0.70
C ILE A 81 -0.35 -9.11 -0.65
N PHE A 82 0.54 -9.85 -1.31
CA PHE A 82 0.43 -11.31 -1.43
C PHE A 82 0.48 -12.03 -0.08
N VAL A 83 1.47 -11.70 0.76
CA VAL A 83 1.63 -12.28 2.10
C VAL A 83 0.43 -11.94 2.99
N LEU A 84 -0.06 -10.71 2.95
CA LEU A 84 -1.19 -10.30 3.78
C LEU A 84 -2.52 -10.88 3.28
N THR A 85 -2.71 -11.05 1.97
CA THR A 85 -3.87 -11.76 1.43
C THR A 85 -3.89 -13.19 1.95
N ILE A 86 -2.81 -13.95 1.79
CA ILE A 86 -2.75 -15.36 2.23
C ILE A 86 -3.04 -15.50 3.73
N ASN A 87 -2.46 -14.63 4.56
CA ASN A 87 -2.61 -14.69 6.01
C ASN A 87 -3.95 -14.14 6.55
N ASN A 88 -4.75 -13.46 5.71
CA ASN A 88 -6.01 -12.82 6.14
C ASN A 88 -7.20 -13.19 5.26
N ILE A 89 -7.12 -14.21 4.40
CA ILE A 89 -8.25 -14.66 3.55
C ILE A 89 -9.54 -14.85 4.37
N ASP A 90 -9.43 -15.38 5.59
CA ASP A 90 -10.58 -15.63 6.47
C ASP A 90 -11.06 -14.37 7.24
N ARG A 91 -10.24 -13.32 7.33
CA ARG A 91 -10.56 -12.05 8.01
C ARG A 91 -10.97 -10.93 7.07
N LEU A 92 -10.78 -11.12 5.77
CA LEU A 92 -11.21 -10.20 4.72
C LEU A 92 -12.69 -10.48 4.36
N GLU A 93 -13.56 -10.60 5.36
CA GLU A 93 -15.01 -10.47 5.16
C GLU A 93 -15.35 -8.99 4.96
N PHE A 94 -15.02 -8.47 3.78
CA PHE A 94 -15.41 -7.13 3.37
C PHE A 94 -16.69 -7.20 2.54
N ASN A 95 -17.76 -6.62 3.08
CA ASN A 95 -18.91 -6.17 2.31
C ASN A 95 -18.41 -5.09 1.34
N LEU A 96 -18.23 -5.41 0.05
CA LEU A 96 -18.26 -4.47 -1.09
C LEU A 96 -18.05 -5.23 -2.42
N LYS A 97 -18.55 -4.61 -3.50
CA LYS A 97 -18.69 -5.11 -4.89
C LYS A 97 -17.42 -5.68 -5.57
N GLY A 98 -16.25 -5.66 -4.92
CA GLY A 98 -14.97 -6.17 -5.44
C GLY A 98 -14.76 -7.68 -5.27
N LEU A 99 -15.56 -8.35 -4.43
CA LEU A 99 -15.43 -9.79 -4.15
C LEU A 99 -15.62 -10.69 -5.37
N SER A 100 -16.48 -10.33 -6.33
CA SER A 100 -16.64 -11.12 -7.56
C SER A 100 -15.38 -11.12 -8.41
N THR A 101 -14.67 -9.98 -8.47
CA THR A 101 -13.41 -9.84 -9.19
C THR A 101 -12.28 -10.56 -8.45
N LEU A 102 -12.25 -10.46 -7.11
CA LEU A 102 -11.25 -11.15 -6.27
C LEU A 102 -11.45 -12.66 -6.25
N ARG A 103 -12.69 -13.14 -6.11
CA ARG A 103 -13.01 -14.57 -6.17
C ARG A 103 -12.72 -15.11 -7.56
N ARG A 104 -13.12 -14.41 -8.63
CA ARG A 104 -12.81 -14.79 -10.01
C ARG A 104 -11.30 -14.80 -10.27
N TRP A 105 -10.55 -13.84 -9.73
CA TRP A 105 -9.09 -13.80 -9.83
C TRP A 105 -8.45 -14.95 -9.04
N ALA A 106 -8.79 -15.13 -7.76
CA ALA A 106 -8.30 -16.24 -6.93
C ALA A 106 -8.61 -17.62 -7.53
N SER A 107 -9.78 -17.78 -8.17
CA SER A 107 -10.15 -19.01 -8.88
C SER A 107 -9.47 -19.17 -10.26
N SER A 108 -9.04 -18.08 -10.90
CA SER A 108 -8.33 -18.13 -12.20
C SER A 108 -6.80 -18.14 -12.05
N PHE A 109 -6.29 -17.81 -10.87
CA PHE A 109 -4.87 -17.60 -10.59
C PHE A 109 -4.36 -18.78 -9.77
N SER A 110 -3.96 -19.86 -10.46
CA SER A 110 -3.22 -20.95 -9.82
C SER A 110 -1.91 -20.38 -9.24
N LEU A 111 -1.71 -20.55 -7.93
CA LEU A 111 -0.53 -20.09 -7.20
C LEU A 111 0.77 -20.56 -7.87
N GLU A 112 0.76 -21.74 -8.49
CA GLU A 112 1.85 -22.33 -9.29
C GLU A 112 2.38 -21.41 -10.40
N HIS A 113 1.51 -20.78 -11.18
CA HIS A 113 1.92 -19.96 -12.34
C HIS A 113 2.60 -18.64 -11.94
N PHE A 114 2.25 -18.07 -10.79
CA PHE A 114 2.85 -16.83 -10.31
C PHE A 114 4.21 -17.04 -9.67
N PHE A 115 4.39 -18.09 -8.86
CA PHE A 115 5.70 -18.46 -8.34
C PHE A 115 6.67 -18.81 -9.46
N HIS A 116 6.21 -19.49 -10.52
CA HIS A 116 7.01 -19.75 -11.71
C HIS A 116 7.43 -18.43 -12.42
N SER A 117 6.52 -17.47 -12.56
CA SER A 117 6.79 -16.14 -13.14
C SER A 117 7.75 -15.28 -12.31
N GLN A 118 7.75 -15.39 -10.98
CA GLN A 118 8.67 -14.67 -10.10
C GLN A 118 10.05 -15.35 -9.99
N ASN A 119 10.10 -16.69 -10.02
CA ASN A 119 11.35 -17.46 -10.04
C ASN A 119 12.11 -17.30 -11.36
N VAL A 120 11.41 -17.18 -12.49
CA VAL A 120 12.06 -16.91 -13.79
C VAL A 120 12.73 -15.53 -13.83
N ARG A 121 12.29 -14.56 -13.01
CA ARG A 121 12.94 -13.23 -12.91
C ARG A 121 14.12 -13.16 -11.94
N HIS A 122 14.30 -14.16 -11.08
CA HIS A 122 15.46 -14.25 -10.17
C HIS A 122 16.51 -15.29 -10.64
N GLY A 123 16.27 -16.00 -11.75
CA GLY A 123 17.14 -17.06 -12.27
C GLY A 123 18.21 -16.64 -13.29
N HIS A 124 18.29 -15.36 -13.69
CA HIS A 124 19.34 -14.90 -14.62
C HIS A 124 20.15 -13.77 -14.03
N GLY A 125 21.23 -14.16 -13.35
CA GLY A 125 22.29 -13.25 -12.95
C GLY A 125 22.97 -13.72 -11.69
N TYR A 126 23.68 -14.85 -11.76
CA TYR A 126 24.94 -15.14 -11.05
C TYR A 126 25.36 -16.56 -11.45
N GLN A 127 26.09 -16.66 -12.55
CA GLN A 127 27.08 -17.73 -12.74
C GLN A 127 28.40 -17.04 -13.05
N ARG A 128 29.31 -17.09 -12.07
CA ARG A 128 30.75 -17.09 -12.29
C ARG A 128 31.19 -18.54 -12.35
#